data_AF-A0A2N8NX67-F1
#
_entry.id   AF-A0A2N8NX67-F1
#
_cell.length_a   1.000
_cell.length_b   1.000
_cell.length_c   1.000
_cell.angle_alpha   90.00
_cell.angle_beta   90.00
_cell.angle_gamma   90.00
#
_symmetry.space_group_name_H-M   'P 1'
#
loop_
_entity.id
_entity.type
_entity.pdbx_description
1 polymer ?
#
loop_
_entity_poly.entity_id
_entity_poly.type
_entity_poly.pdbx_seq_one_letter_code
_entity_poly.pdbx_strand_id
1 'polypeptide(L)'
;MTRVWDWNRPVTVREVLEDLQQERSIAYTTVMTVMDNLYQKGWLRREAEGRAYRYEAVSNRAAYSAALMNEAWSLSDNPAAALVAFFGMMSAEQREALRDAIRVVQLDGPGEPGGPPGR
;
A
#
# COMPACT_ATOMS: atom_id res chain seq x y z
N MET A 1 7.48 -4.46 5.66
CA MET A 1 6.33 -3.57 5.87
C MET A 1 5.54 -3.92 7.12
N THR A 2 5.10 -5.17 7.34
CA THR A 2 4.27 -5.57 8.49
C THR A 2 4.71 -4.98 9.83
N ARG A 3 5.98 -5.12 10.23
CA ARG A 3 6.50 -4.58 11.51
C ARG A 3 6.48 -3.06 11.58
N VAL A 4 6.77 -2.38 10.46
CA VAL A 4 6.72 -0.92 10.40
C VAL A 4 5.29 -0.42 10.58
N TRP A 5 4.30 -1.14 10.05
CA TRP A 5 2.88 -0.83 10.27
C TRP A 5 2.42 -1.17 11.68
N ASP A 6 2.76 -2.37 12.18
CA ASP A 6 2.34 -2.85 13.50
C ASP A 6 2.85 -1.93 14.62
N TRP A 7 4.08 -1.43 14.49
CA TRP A 7 4.68 -0.55 15.49
C TRP A 7 4.24 0.92 15.38
N ASN A 8 3.70 1.33 14.24
CA ASN A 8 3.17 2.67 13.96
C ASN A 8 4.06 3.82 14.51
N ARG A 9 5.38 3.68 14.35
CA ARG A 9 6.40 4.66 14.80
C ARG A 9 7.64 4.62 13.89
N PRO A 10 8.47 5.67 13.89
CA PRO A 10 9.78 5.65 13.23
C PRO A 10 10.69 4.55 13.76
N VAL A 11 11.26 3.74 12.85
CA VAL A 11 12.09 2.57 13.19
C VAL A 11 13.39 2.55 12.40
N THR A 12 14.44 2.03 13.01
CA THR A 12 15.74 1.84 12.38
C THR A 12 15.84 0.47 11.71
N VAL A 13 16.78 0.33 10.76
CA VAL A 13 17.14 -0.96 10.16
C VAL A 13 17.50 -1.99 11.23
N ARG A 14 18.16 -1.54 12.30
CA ARG A 14 18.59 -2.40 13.40
C ARG A 14 17.40 -2.95 14.19
N GLU A 15 16.43 -2.11 14.55
CA GLU A 15 15.20 -2.55 15.24
C GLU A 15 14.43 -3.59 14.40
N VAL A 16 14.28 -3.34 13.09
CA VAL A 16 13.60 -4.29 12.19
C VAL A 16 14.40 -5.59 12.04
N LEU A 17 15.73 -5.52 11.99
CA LEU A 17 16.59 -6.69 11.94
C LEU A 17 16.44 -7.55 13.20
N GLU A 18 16.51 -6.93 14.38
CA GLU A 18 16.44 -7.62 15.68
C GLU A 18 15.11 -8.35 15.86
N ASP A 19 13.99 -7.78 15.40
CA ASP A 19 12.69 -8.46 15.37
C ASP A 19 12.67 -9.64 14.40
N LEU A 20 13.09 -9.43 13.14
CA LEU A 20 13.10 -10.49 12.12
C LEU A 20 14.02 -11.66 12.48
N GLN A 21 15.09 -11.41 13.22
CA GLN A 21 16.02 -12.43 13.68
C GLN A 21 15.41 -13.40 14.70
N GLN A 22 14.30 -13.05 15.34
CA GLN A 22 13.56 -13.96 16.23
C GLN A 22 12.90 -15.10 15.45
N GLU A 23 12.59 -14.88 14.18
CA GLU A 23 11.88 -15.86 13.32
C GLU A 23 12.80 -16.54 12.30
N ARG A 24 13.88 -15.86 11.85
CA ARG A 24 14.76 -16.36 10.79
C ARG A 24 16.15 -15.74 10.79
N SER A 25 17.13 -16.46 10.25
CA SER A 25 18.45 -15.87 9.96
C SER A 25 18.37 -14.92 8.76
N ILE A 26 18.77 -13.66 8.96
CA ILE A 26 18.79 -12.63 7.92
C ILE A 26 19.95 -11.65 8.18
N ALA A 27 20.61 -11.22 7.10
CA ALA A 27 21.71 -10.27 7.16
C ALA A 27 21.21 -8.82 7.28
N TYR A 28 21.98 -7.97 7.96
CA TYR A 28 21.69 -6.54 8.10
C TYR A 28 21.52 -5.84 6.76
N THR A 29 22.42 -6.11 5.81
CA THR A 29 22.39 -5.49 4.48
C THR A 29 21.13 -5.86 3.70
N THR A 30 20.59 -7.06 3.89
CA THR A 30 19.31 -7.46 3.28
C THR A 30 18.16 -6.59 3.80
N VAL A 31 18.08 -6.38 5.12
CA VAL A 31 17.05 -5.52 5.72
C VAL A 31 17.23 -4.07 5.26
N MET A 32 18.48 -3.58 5.26
CA MET A 32 18.84 -2.25 4.79
C MET A 32 18.39 -2.02 3.35
N THR A 33 18.72 -2.93 2.42
CA THR A 33 18.34 -2.83 1.01
C THR A 33 16.83 -2.86 0.83
N VAL A 34 16.12 -3.73 1.56
CA VAL A 34 14.65 -3.77 1.49
C VAL A 34 14.03 -2.46 1.97
N MET A 35 14.52 -1.90 3.08
CA MET A 35 14.03 -0.61 3.59
C MET A 35 14.34 0.55 2.64
N ASP A 36 15.52 0.57 2.03
CA ASP A 36 15.88 1.59 1.03
C ASP A 36 15.00 1.46 -0.22
N ASN A 37 14.77 0.25 -0.73
CA ASN A 37 13.87 0.02 -1.87
C ASN A 37 12.44 0.51 -1.58
N LEU A 38 11.94 0.29 -0.36
CA LEU A 38 10.62 0.78 0.05
C LEU A 38 10.57 2.29 0.15
N TYR A 39 11.66 2.93 0.59
CA TYR A 39 11.81 4.38 0.57
C TYR A 39 11.84 4.93 -0.87
N GLN A 40 12.62 4.33 -1.78
CA GLN A 40 12.68 4.78 -3.18
C GLN A 40 11.33 4.69 -3.90
N LYS A 41 10.53 3.68 -3.55
CA LYS A 41 9.16 3.53 -4.04
C LYS A 41 8.13 4.43 -3.33
N GLY A 42 8.55 5.26 -2.37
CA GLY A 42 7.69 6.21 -1.65
C GLY A 42 6.83 5.59 -0.54
N TRP A 43 7.05 4.32 -0.17
CA TRP A 43 6.28 3.64 0.88
C TRP A 43 6.74 3.96 2.28
N LEU A 44 8.03 4.29 2.41
CA LEU A 44 8.64 4.76 3.65
C LEU A 44 9.14 6.17 3.43
N ARG A 45 8.99 7.03 4.44
CA ARG A 45 9.79 8.24 4.58
C ARG A 45 10.97 7.91 5.49
N ARG A 46 12.10 8.58 5.29
CA ARG A 46 13.25 8.43 6.18
C ARG A 46 13.77 9.78 6.64
N GLU A 47 14.22 9.82 7.88
CA GLU A 47 14.87 10.97 8.48
C GLU A 47 16.23 10.54 9.02
N ALA A 48 17.23 11.42 8.87
CA ALA A 48 18.57 11.15 9.39
C ALA A 48 18.58 11.30 10.92
N GLU A 49 19.11 10.31 11.61
CA GLU A 49 19.33 10.32 13.06
C GLU A 49 20.78 9.94 13.34
N GLY A 50 21.64 10.97 13.49
CA GLY A 50 23.07 10.81 13.66
C GLY A 50 23.72 10.11 12.46
N ARG A 51 24.15 8.85 12.66
CA ARG A 51 24.78 8.00 11.62
C ARG A 51 23.82 6.99 10.99
N ALA A 52 22.55 6.98 11.41
CA ALA A 52 21.54 6.05 10.93
C ALA A 52 20.35 6.80 10.30
N TYR A 53 19.46 6.04 9.68
CA TYR A 53 18.16 6.54 9.24
C TYR A 53 17.05 5.89 10.07
N ARG A 54 16.07 6.70 10.47
CA ARG A 54 14.76 6.21 10.91
C ARG A 54 13.81 6.20 9.74
N TYR A 55 13.05 5.13 9.59
CA TYR A 55 12.05 4.96 8.55
C TYR A 55 10.66 4.92 9.18
N GLU A 56 9.69 5.54 8.51
CA GLU A 56 8.30 5.55 8.94
C GLU A 56 7.40 5.24 7.74
N ALA A 57 6.32 4.50 7.98
CA ALA A 57 5.34 4.20 6.94
C ALA A 57 4.64 5.48 6.48
N VAL A 58 4.61 5.70 5.17
CA VAL A 58 3.86 6.82 4.56
C VAL A 58 2.36 6.51 4.53
N SER A 59 1.98 5.23 4.57
CA SER A 59 0.61 4.78 4.43
C SER A 59 0.29 3.54 5.26
N ASN A 60 -1.00 3.35 5.56
CA ASN A 60 -1.49 2.15 6.24
C ASN A 60 -1.55 0.94 5.28
N ARG A 61 -1.76 -0.26 5.84
CA ARG A 61 -1.78 -1.52 5.08
C ARG A 61 -2.81 -1.54 3.94
N ALA A 62 -3.96 -0.91 4.11
CA ALA A 62 -5.00 -0.85 3.07
C ALA A 62 -4.56 0.03 1.89
N ALA A 63 -4.00 1.21 2.17
CA ALA A 63 -3.42 2.08 1.16
C ALA A 63 -2.24 1.40 0.43
N TYR A 64 -1.46 0.57 1.14
CA TYR A 64 -0.43 -0.26 0.52
C TYR A 64 -0.97 -1.25 -0.50
N SER A 65 -1.97 -2.03 -0.11
CA SER A 65 -2.62 -2.96 -1.02
C SER A 65 -3.21 -2.25 -2.23
N ALA A 66 -3.86 -1.10 -2.03
CA ALA A 66 -4.45 -0.31 -3.11
C ALA A 66 -3.40 0.17 -4.13
N ALA A 67 -2.26 0.69 -3.69
CA ALA A 67 -1.21 1.16 -4.60
C ALA A 67 -0.50 0.00 -5.33
N LEU A 68 -0.35 -1.18 -4.72
CA LEU A 68 0.13 -2.37 -5.46
C LEU A 68 -0.85 -2.81 -6.56
N MET A 69 -2.15 -2.78 -6.28
CA MET A 69 -3.17 -3.11 -7.28
C MET A 69 -3.14 -2.10 -8.44
N ASN A 70 -2.92 -0.82 -8.14
CA ASN A 70 -2.77 0.24 -9.13
C ASN A 70 -1.49 0.08 -9.99
N GLU A 71 -0.34 -0.21 -9.36
CA GLU A 71 0.92 -0.49 -10.06
C GLU A 71 0.77 -1.69 -11.00
N ALA A 72 0.10 -2.76 -10.56
CA ALA A 72 -0.16 -3.92 -11.42
C ALA A 72 -1.02 -3.57 -12.65
N TRP A 73 -1.98 -2.65 -12.51
CA TRP A 73 -2.76 -2.16 -13.66
C TRP A 73 -1.96 -1.32 -14.62
N SER A 74 -1.09 -0.43 -14.12
CA SER A 74 -0.31 0.47 -14.97
C SER A 74 0.73 -0.26 -15.83
N LEU A 75 1.14 -1.46 -15.41
CA LEU A 75 2.03 -2.34 -16.18
C LEU A 75 1.33 -3.09 -17.32
N SER A 76 0.00 -3.02 -17.43
CA SER A 76 -0.75 -3.72 -18.47
C SER A 76 -0.91 -2.88 -19.74
N ASP A 77 -0.55 -3.46 -20.88
CA ASP A 77 -0.81 -2.86 -22.20
C ASP A 77 -2.31 -2.86 -22.58
N ASN A 78 -3.15 -3.57 -21.80
CA ASN A 78 -4.61 -3.57 -21.94
C ASN A 78 -5.30 -3.63 -20.57
N PRO A 79 -5.54 -2.47 -19.94
CA PRO A 79 -6.15 -2.39 -18.61
C PRO A 79 -7.54 -3.05 -18.51
N ALA A 80 -8.33 -2.99 -19.58
CA ALA A 80 -9.67 -3.61 -19.62
C ALA A 80 -9.58 -5.15 -19.57
N ALA A 81 -8.65 -5.74 -20.30
CA ALA A 81 -8.42 -7.19 -20.25
C ALA A 81 -7.86 -7.63 -18.88
N ALA A 82 -6.95 -6.84 -18.29
CA ALA A 82 -6.42 -7.11 -16.96
C ALA A 82 -7.52 -7.10 -15.88
N LEU A 83 -8.48 -6.16 -15.98
CA LEU A 83 -9.67 -6.14 -15.13
C LEU A 83 -10.48 -7.43 -15.25
N VAL A 84 -10.82 -7.85 -16.48
CA VAL A 84 -11.61 -9.07 -16.71
C VAL A 84 -10.91 -10.30 -16.12
N ALA A 85 -9.61 -10.45 -16.35
CA ALA A 85 -8.82 -11.55 -15.77
C ALA A 85 -8.82 -11.48 -14.23
N PHE A 86 -8.67 -10.28 -13.66
CA PHE A 86 -8.71 -10.06 -12.21
C PHE A 86 -10.06 -10.46 -11.59
N PHE A 87 -11.19 -10.06 -12.19
CA PHE A 87 -12.52 -10.50 -11.75
C PHE A 87 -12.70 -12.02 -11.83
N GLY A 88 -12.10 -12.66 -12.85
CA GLY A 88 -12.09 -14.11 -13.01
C GLY A 88 -11.37 -14.83 -11.87
N MET A 89 -10.29 -14.26 -11.35
CA MET A 89 -9.49 -14.82 -10.24
C MET A 89 -10.09 -14.60 -8.85
N MET A 90 -11.07 -13.72 -8.70
CA MET A 90 -11.67 -13.44 -7.39
C MET A 90 -12.54 -14.58 -6.86
N SER A 91 -12.48 -14.81 -5.55
CA SER A 91 -13.44 -15.63 -4.82
C SER A 91 -14.82 -14.94 -4.74
N ALA A 92 -15.85 -15.69 -4.33
CA ALA A 92 -17.19 -15.13 -4.14
C ALA A 92 -17.19 -14.01 -3.07
N GLU A 93 -16.45 -14.22 -1.98
CA GLU A 93 -16.32 -13.26 -0.87
C GLU A 93 -15.60 -11.99 -1.33
N GLN A 94 -14.54 -12.11 -2.14
CA GLN A 94 -13.81 -10.96 -2.70
C GLN A 94 -14.69 -10.14 -3.64
N ARG A 95 -15.54 -10.80 -4.45
CA ARG A 95 -16.49 -10.11 -5.33
C ARG A 95 -17.56 -9.36 -4.54
N GLU A 96 -18.06 -9.93 -3.45
CA GLU A 96 -19.02 -9.25 -2.58
C GLU A 96 -18.39 -8.04 -1.90
N ALA A 97 -17.20 -8.19 -1.33
CA ALA A 97 -16.47 -7.09 -0.71
C ALA A 97 -16.19 -5.94 -1.71
N LEU A 98 -15.88 -6.26 -2.97
CA LEU A 98 -15.72 -5.26 -4.01
C LEU A 98 -17.05 -4.55 -4.34
N ARG A 99 -18.16 -5.30 -4.43
CA ARG A 99 -19.49 -4.70 -4.67
C ARG A 99 -19.86 -3.73 -3.56
N ASP A 100 -19.63 -4.10 -2.30
CA ASP A 100 -19.87 -3.23 -1.15
C ASP A 100 -18.95 -2.00 -1.18
N ALA A 101 -17.66 -2.16 -1.52
CA ALA A 101 -16.74 -1.05 -1.67
C ALA A 101 -17.16 -0.06 -2.77
N ILE A 102 -17.63 -0.55 -3.93
CA ILE A 102 -18.16 0.31 -5.01
C ILE A 102 -19.39 1.07 -4.52
N ARG A 103 -20.28 0.43 -3.77
CA ARG A 103 -21.45 1.10 -3.19
C ARG A 103 -21.03 2.25 -2.27
N VAL A 104 -20.04 2.03 -1.40
CA VAL A 104 -19.49 3.07 -0.52
C VAL A 104 -18.91 4.24 -1.31
N VAL A 105 -18.07 3.96 -2.32
CA VAL A 105 -17.46 5.02 -3.15
C VAL A 105 -18.48 5.80 -3.98
N GLN A 106 -19.55 5.16 -4.45
CA GLN A 106 -20.63 5.84 -5.17
C GLN A 106 -21.45 6.77 -4.25
N LEU A 107 -21.54 6.47 -2.96
CA LEU A 107 -22.20 7.35 -1.98
C LEU A 107 -21.34 8.56 -1.62
N ASP A 108 -20.01 8.45 -1.73
CA ASP A 108 -19.04 9.53 -1.50
C ASP A 108 -18.63 10.29 -2.79
N GLY A 109 -19.28 10.01 -3.93
CA GLY A 109 -19.02 10.70 -5.20
C GLY A 109 -19.35 12.20 -5.12
N PRO A 110 -18.66 13.07 -5.89
CA PRO A 110 -18.90 14.51 -5.88
C PRO A 110 -20.36 14.76 -6.25
N GLY A 111 -21.15 15.23 -5.29
CA GLY A 111 -22.51 15.67 -5.56
C GLY A 111 -22.49 16.62 -6.75
N GLU A 112 -23.23 16.27 -7.80
CA GLU A 112 -23.44 17.15 -8.95
C GLU A 112 -23.89 18.52 -8.41
N PRO A 113 -23.20 19.64 -8.72
CA PRO A 113 -23.74 20.95 -8.42
C PRO A 113 -25.00 21.12 -9.27
N GLY A 114 -26.15 21.16 -8.60
CA GLY A 114 -27.47 21.33 -9.21
C GLY A 114 -27.46 22.44 -10.27
N GLY A 115 -27.74 22.06 -11.51
CA GLY A 115 -28.01 23.01 -12.59
C GLY A 115 -29.25 23.86 -12.25
N PRO A 116 -29.28 25.15 -12.62
CA PRO A 116 -30.28 26.09 -12.14
C PRO A 116 -31.68 25.78 -12.69
N PRO A 117 -32.75 26.22 -12.01
CA PRO A 117 -34.11 26.00 -12.47
C PRO A 117 -34.34 26.77 -13.78
N GLY A 118 -34.84 26.05 -14.78
CA GLY A 118 -35.23 26.59 -16.07
C GLY A 118 -36.28 27.68 -15.92
N ARG A 119 -36.12 28.72 -16.75
CA ARG A 119 -37.02 29.86 -16.89
C ARG A 119 -38.12 29.56 -17.90
#